data_AF-A0A842NK80-F1
#
_entry.id   AF-A0A842NK80-F1
#
_cell.length_a   1.000
_cell.length_b   1.000
_cell.length_c   1.000
_cell.angle_alpha   90.00
_cell.angle_beta   90.00
_cell.angle_gamma   90.00
#
_symmetry.space_group_name_H-M   'P 1'
#
loop_
_entity.id
_entity.type
_entity.pdbx_description
1 polymer ?
#
loop_
_entity_poly.entity_id
_entity_poly.type
_entity_poly.pdbx_seq_one_letter_code
_entity_poly.pdbx_strand_id
1 'polypeptide(L)'
;MTDKLRLTFGTLIAHFLPGLIILLSIVAAVDNKEDIKTYIENYQLTTVTVGVLLSLIFGLLIDAIRFLLTLLPKGCKCYREWSHLTVEKATEDDRKYHDWIIENHFRFHQFYGNLGLGILASSIILKIKNIELEYLWVLYPLSAICILSAIFTLRTTINNLKKRFSKEE
;
A
#
# COMPACT_ATOMS: atom_id res chain seq x y z
N MET A 1 2.77 -20.14 -18.98
CA MET A 1 3.92 -20.05 -18.04
C MET A 1 3.34 -19.84 -16.66
N THR A 2 3.72 -20.65 -15.68
CA THR A 2 3.42 -20.37 -14.28
C THR A 2 4.10 -19.06 -13.92
N ASP A 3 3.36 -17.97 -13.96
CA ASP A 3 3.78 -16.68 -13.42
C ASP A 3 4.08 -16.91 -11.94
N LYS A 4 5.36 -17.20 -11.65
CA LYS A 4 5.84 -17.30 -10.28
C LYS A 4 5.51 -15.94 -9.68
N LEU A 5 4.66 -15.93 -8.65
CA LEU A 5 4.48 -14.79 -7.76
C LEU A 5 5.87 -14.36 -7.29
N ARG A 6 6.48 -13.42 -8.00
CA ARG A 6 7.76 -12.84 -7.62
C ARG A 6 7.42 -11.86 -6.53
N LEU A 7 7.67 -12.28 -5.30
CA LEU A 7 7.60 -11.44 -4.12
C LEU A 7 8.74 -10.42 -4.24
N THR A 8 8.47 -9.29 -4.90
CA THR A 8 9.45 -8.23 -5.07
C THR A 8 9.58 -7.43 -3.79
N PHE A 9 10.75 -6.81 -3.58
CA PHE A 9 10.95 -5.87 -2.49
C PHE A 9 9.91 -4.75 -2.50
N GLY A 10 9.51 -4.29 -3.69
CA GLY A 10 8.43 -3.32 -3.87
C GLY A 10 7.09 -3.83 -3.33
N THR A 11 6.77 -5.11 -3.55
CA THR A 11 5.56 -5.76 -3.00
C THR A 11 5.62 -5.84 -1.48
N LEU A 12 6.79 -6.21 -0.91
CA LEU A 12 6.97 -6.27 0.54
C LEU A 12 6.75 -4.90 1.17
N ILE A 13 7.40 -3.86 0.68
CA ILE A 13 7.26 -2.52 1.26
C ILE A 13 5.85 -1.95 1.07
N ALA A 14 5.23 -2.15 -0.09
CA ALA A 14 3.92 -1.58 -0.40
C ALA A 14 2.79 -2.10 0.49
N HIS A 15 2.94 -3.27 1.09
CA HIS A 15 1.92 -3.89 1.93
C HIS A 15 2.37 -4.02 3.39
N PHE A 16 3.60 -4.45 3.63
CA PHE A 16 4.09 -4.70 4.98
C PHE A 16 4.19 -3.44 5.83
N LEU A 17 4.84 -2.38 5.32
CA LEU A 17 5.07 -1.19 6.15
C LEU A 17 3.77 -0.46 6.54
N PRO A 18 2.80 -0.25 5.62
CA PRO A 18 1.50 0.31 5.97
C PRO A 18 0.73 -0.52 7.00
N GLY A 19 0.76 -1.85 6.84
CA GLY A 19 0.08 -2.75 7.78
C GLY A 19 0.73 -2.78 9.16
N LEU A 20 2.06 -2.66 9.23
CA LEU A 20 2.78 -2.54 10.50
C LEU A 20 2.38 -1.27 11.26
N ILE A 21 2.22 -0.14 10.58
CA ILE A 21 1.81 1.13 11.19
C ILE A 21 0.42 1.03 11.84
N ILE A 22 -0.52 0.36 11.15
CA ILE A 22 -1.85 0.07 11.71
C ILE A 22 -1.74 -0.86 12.90
N LEU A 23 -0.99 -1.96 12.77
CA LEU A 23 -0.83 -2.96 13.82
C LEU A 23 -0.26 -2.33 15.09
N LEU A 24 0.77 -1.49 14.98
CA LEU A 24 1.36 -0.77 16.12
C LEU A 24 0.35 0.17 16.78
N SER A 25 -0.49 0.83 15.99
CA SER A 25 -1.54 1.71 16.50
C SER A 25 -2.64 0.93 17.22
N ILE A 26 -3.00 -0.26 16.73
CA ILE A 26 -3.92 -1.18 17.42
C ILE A 26 -3.31 -1.64 18.75
N VAL A 27 -2.04 -2.08 18.74
CA VAL A 27 -1.33 -2.51 19.96
C VAL A 27 -1.27 -1.38 20.99
N ALA A 28 -0.96 -0.15 20.56
CA ALA A 28 -0.94 1.03 21.44
C ALA A 28 -2.32 1.36 22.03
N ALA A 29 -3.38 1.07 21.28
CA ALA A 29 -4.79 1.27 21.62
C ALA A 29 -5.39 0.21 22.55
N VAL A 30 -4.69 -0.90 22.83
CA VAL A 30 -5.17 -1.91 23.78
C VAL A 30 -5.02 -1.41 25.21
N ASP A 31 -6.11 -1.52 25.98
CA ASP A 31 -6.18 -0.96 27.34
C ASP A 31 -5.29 -1.74 28.33
N ASN A 32 -5.13 -3.07 28.15
CA ASN A 32 -4.27 -3.90 28.98
C ASN A 32 -2.88 -4.13 28.36
N LYS A 33 -1.99 -3.15 28.52
CA LYS A 33 -0.62 -3.19 27.97
C LYS A 33 0.27 -4.22 28.67
N GLU A 34 -0.01 -4.56 29.92
CA GLU A 34 0.74 -5.55 30.69
C GLU A 34 0.56 -6.97 30.14
N ASP A 35 -0.65 -7.33 29.73
CA ASP A 35 -0.92 -8.62 29.09
C ASP A 35 -0.14 -8.77 27.78
N ILE A 36 -0.13 -7.71 26.95
CA ILE A 36 0.61 -7.70 25.70
C ILE A 36 2.10 -7.84 25.95
N LYS A 37 2.66 -7.06 26.89
CA LYS A 37 4.07 -7.12 27.23
C LYS A 37 4.47 -8.53 27.70
N THR A 38 3.68 -9.09 28.61
CA THR A 38 3.89 -10.44 29.16
C THR A 38 3.83 -11.50 28.04
N TYR A 39 2.89 -11.36 27.10
CA TYR A 39 2.79 -12.27 25.96
C TYR A 39 3.99 -12.16 25.01
N ILE A 40 4.46 -10.94 24.72
CA ILE A 40 5.64 -10.70 23.88
C ILE A 40 6.89 -11.33 24.51
N GLU A 41 7.08 -11.13 25.82
CA GLU A 41 8.24 -11.65 26.57
C GLU A 41 8.24 -13.18 26.63
N ASN A 42 7.07 -13.79 26.83
CA ASN A 42 6.94 -15.25 26.93
C ASN A 42 6.96 -15.98 25.58
N TYR A 43 6.57 -15.32 24.48
CA TYR A 43 6.41 -15.95 23.17
C TYR A 43 7.13 -15.20 22.04
N GLN A 44 8.37 -14.76 22.27
CA GLN A 44 9.12 -13.88 21.36
C GLN A 44 9.06 -14.28 19.87
N LEU A 45 9.40 -15.53 19.53
CA LEU A 45 9.43 -15.99 18.13
C LEU A 45 8.03 -16.07 17.50
N THR A 46 7.05 -16.57 18.27
CA THR A 46 5.64 -16.64 17.82
C THR A 46 5.07 -15.25 17.61
N THR A 47 5.34 -14.32 18.53
CA THR A 47 4.91 -12.92 18.44
C THR A 47 5.49 -12.24 17.21
N VAL A 48 6.78 -12.42 16.91
CA VAL A 48 7.38 -11.85 15.69
C VAL A 48 6.73 -12.43 14.44
N THR A 49 6.55 -13.75 14.39
CA THR A 49 5.95 -14.43 13.23
C THR A 49 4.51 -13.98 13.00
N VAL A 50 3.69 -13.98 14.05
CA VAL A 50 2.29 -13.54 14.01
C VAL A 50 2.20 -12.05 13.68
N GLY A 51 3.07 -11.22 14.26
CA GLY A 51 3.13 -9.79 13.97
C GLY A 51 3.44 -9.50 12.50
N VAL A 52 4.39 -10.24 11.91
CA VAL A 52 4.71 -10.14 10.47
C VAL A 52 3.50 -10.53 9.61
N LEU A 53 2.80 -11.61 9.95
CA LEU A 53 1.61 -12.05 9.22
C LEU A 53 0.45 -11.06 9.35
N LEU A 54 0.18 -10.57 10.56
CA LEU A 54 -0.86 -9.56 10.81
C LEU A 54 -0.55 -8.25 10.08
N SER A 55 0.70 -7.81 10.10
CA SER A 55 1.16 -6.66 9.32
C SER A 55 0.85 -6.84 7.83
N LEU A 56 1.18 -8.00 7.25
CA LEU A 56 0.84 -8.27 5.85
C LEU A 56 -0.68 -8.27 5.61
N ILE A 57 -1.47 -8.89 6.50
CA ILE A 57 -2.94 -8.93 6.40
C ILE A 57 -3.53 -7.52 6.39
N PHE A 58 -3.12 -6.66 7.33
CA PHE A 58 -3.58 -5.27 7.38
C PHE A 58 -3.13 -4.49 6.14
N GLY A 59 -1.92 -4.74 5.67
CA GLY A 59 -1.40 -4.18 4.42
C GLY A 59 -2.25 -4.50 3.19
N LEU A 60 -2.63 -5.77 3.05
CA LEU A 60 -3.48 -6.24 1.95
C LEU A 60 -4.91 -5.71 2.08
N LEU A 61 -5.45 -5.62 3.30
CA LEU A 61 -6.77 -5.04 3.54
C LEU A 61 -6.80 -3.56 3.12
N ILE A 62 -5.77 -2.79 3.48
CA ILE A 62 -5.64 -1.40 3.04
C ILE A 62 -5.49 -1.30 1.53
N ASP A 63 -4.73 -2.19 0.90
CA ASP A 63 -4.60 -2.19 -0.55
C ASP A 63 -5.94 -2.46 -1.25
N ALA A 64 -6.77 -3.36 -0.70
CA ALA A 64 -8.12 -3.60 -1.17
C ALA A 64 -9.01 -2.34 -1.01
N ILE A 65 -8.93 -1.64 0.13
CA ILE A 65 -9.64 -0.38 0.35
C ILE A 65 -9.17 0.68 -0.65
N ARG A 66 -7.85 0.85 -0.82
CA ARG A 66 -7.26 1.77 -1.81
C ARG A 66 -7.81 1.46 -3.20
N PHE A 67 -7.81 0.19 -3.57
CA PHE A 67 -8.32 -0.26 -4.87
C PHE A 67 -9.79 0.13 -5.05
N LEU A 68 -10.65 -0.12 -4.05
CA LEU A 68 -12.05 0.31 -4.08
C LEU A 68 -12.19 1.84 -4.20
N LEU A 69 -11.35 2.61 -3.49
CA LEU A 69 -11.34 4.07 -3.58
C LEU A 69 -10.92 4.56 -4.97
N THR A 70 -10.01 3.86 -5.66
CA THR A 70 -9.66 4.19 -7.05
C THR A 70 -10.79 3.93 -8.05
N LEU A 71 -11.76 3.08 -7.70
CA LEU A 71 -12.94 2.79 -8.51
C LEU A 71 -14.06 3.84 -8.36
N LEU A 72 -14.11 4.61 -7.26
CA LEU A 72 -15.27 5.43 -6.87
C LEU A 72 -15.38 6.83 -7.57
N PRO A 73 -14.32 7.56 -7.93
CA PRO A 73 -14.41 8.81 -8.73
C PRO A 73 -13.62 8.76 -10.05
N LYS A 74 -13.53 9.89 -10.80
CA LYS A 74 -12.83 10.11 -12.10
C LYS A 74 -11.47 9.42 -12.33
N GLY A 75 -10.81 8.88 -11.31
CA GLY A 75 -9.73 7.88 -11.45
C GLY A 75 -10.12 6.64 -12.27
N CYS A 76 -11.43 6.41 -12.42
CA CYS A 76 -12.03 5.48 -13.38
C CYS A 76 -11.56 5.70 -14.82
N LYS A 77 -11.23 6.93 -15.28
CA LYS A 77 -10.68 7.13 -16.63
C LYS A 77 -9.29 6.52 -16.78
N CYS A 78 -8.38 6.90 -15.89
CA CYS A 78 -7.02 6.39 -15.82
C CYS A 78 -6.97 4.85 -15.67
N TYR A 79 -7.83 4.30 -14.83
CA TYR A 79 -7.90 2.86 -14.60
C TYR A 79 -8.58 2.10 -15.74
N ARG A 80 -9.66 2.64 -16.34
CA ARG A 80 -10.26 2.08 -17.57
C ARG A 80 -9.27 2.08 -18.71
N GLU A 81 -8.53 3.18 -18.91
CA GLU A 81 -7.49 3.26 -19.93
C GLU A 81 -6.41 2.19 -19.74
N TRP A 82 -6.02 1.88 -18.49
CA TRP A 82 -5.10 0.78 -18.21
C TRP A 82 -5.69 -0.59 -18.61
N SER A 83 -6.97 -0.84 -18.33
CA SER A 83 -7.63 -2.10 -18.70
C SER A 83 -7.75 -2.36 -20.21
N HIS A 84 -7.59 -1.32 -21.03
CA HIS A 84 -7.61 -1.41 -22.49
C HIS A 84 -6.22 -1.56 -23.13
N LEU A 85 -5.13 -1.48 -22.35
CA LEU A 85 -3.78 -1.74 -22.86
C LEU A 85 -3.57 -3.26 -22.98
N THR A 86 -3.88 -3.82 -24.15
CA THR A 86 -3.66 -5.23 -24.45
C THR A 86 -2.18 -5.54 -24.66
N VAL A 87 -1.61 -6.36 -23.77
CA VAL A 87 -0.22 -6.88 -23.83
C VAL A 87 -0.16 -8.21 -24.61
N GLU A 88 -1.26 -8.64 -25.23
CA GLU A 88 -1.40 -9.97 -25.87
C GLU A 88 -0.41 -10.19 -27.02
N LYS A 89 0.01 -9.11 -27.70
CA LYS A 89 1.01 -9.15 -28.78
C LYS A 89 2.40 -8.63 -28.36
N ALA A 90 2.63 -8.39 -27.07
CA ALA A 90 3.85 -7.76 -26.60
C ALA A 90 5.08 -8.67 -26.73
N THR A 91 6.16 -8.09 -27.25
CA THR A 91 7.49 -8.74 -27.32
C THR A 91 8.06 -9.00 -25.93
N GLU A 92 9.12 -9.80 -25.83
CA GLU A 92 9.81 -10.03 -24.55
C GLU A 92 10.35 -8.72 -23.95
N ASP A 93 10.83 -7.81 -24.81
CA ASP A 93 11.31 -6.49 -24.39
C ASP A 93 10.19 -5.60 -23.86
N ASP A 94 9.01 -5.67 -24.48
CA ASP A 94 7.83 -4.94 -24.00
C ASP A 94 7.35 -5.46 -22.65
N ARG A 95 7.41 -6.78 -22.42
CA ARG A 95 7.10 -7.38 -21.11
C ARG A 95 8.10 -6.94 -20.04
N LYS A 96 9.41 -6.94 -20.36
CA LYS A 96 10.45 -6.43 -19.45
C LYS A 96 10.24 -4.96 -19.12
N TYR A 97 9.84 -4.15 -20.10
CA TYR A 97 9.58 -2.72 -19.90
C TYR A 97 8.29 -2.48 -19.09
N HIS A 98 7.24 -3.26 -19.33
CA HIS A 98 6.04 -3.26 -18.50
C HIS A 98 6.37 -3.58 -17.04
N ASP A 99 7.08 -4.68 -16.79
CA ASP A 99 7.50 -5.07 -15.44
C ASP A 99 8.35 -4.01 -14.76
N TRP A 100 9.25 -3.38 -15.53
CA TRP A 100 10.03 -2.24 -15.06
C TRP A 100 9.14 -1.06 -14.67
N ILE A 101 8.13 -0.70 -15.46
CA ILE A 101 7.18 0.38 -15.11
C ILE A 101 6.40 0.02 -13.86
N ILE A 102 5.92 -1.22 -13.75
CA ILE A 102 5.17 -1.67 -12.58
C ILE A 102 6.03 -1.55 -11.33
N GLU A 103 7.24 -2.11 -11.35
CA GLU A 103 8.13 -2.10 -10.18
C GLU A 103 8.65 -0.71 -9.81
N ASN A 104 8.94 0.16 -10.78
CA ASN A 104 9.54 1.48 -10.52
C ASN A 104 8.56 2.63 -10.44
N HIS A 105 7.29 2.45 -10.83
CA HIS A 105 6.29 3.52 -10.77
C HIS A 105 5.00 3.06 -10.07
N PHE A 106 4.43 1.93 -10.48
CA PHE A 106 3.16 1.48 -9.91
C PHE A 106 3.30 1.02 -8.46
N ARG A 107 4.39 0.34 -8.09
CA ARG A 107 4.65 -0.05 -6.69
C ARG A 107 4.76 1.15 -5.76
N PHE A 108 5.31 2.27 -6.23
CA PHE A 108 5.33 3.51 -5.44
C PHE A 108 3.93 4.11 -5.27
N HIS A 109 3.08 4.03 -6.30
CA HIS A 109 1.67 4.38 -6.14
C HIS A 109 0.99 3.54 -5.06
N GLN A 110 1.18 2.23 -5.09
CA GLN A 110 0.63 1.33 -4.06
C GLN A 110 1.18 1.66 -2.68
N PHE A 111 2.50 1.83 -2.55
CA PHE A 111 3.15 2.17 -1.30
C PHE A 111 2.63 3.48 -0.71
N TYR A 112 2.66 4.58 -1.46
CA TYR A 112 2.20 5.88 -0.96
C TYR A 112 0.70 5.87 -0.65
N GLY A 113 -0.11 5.20 -1.47
CA GLY A 113 -1.55 5.09 -1.24
C GLY A 113 -1.85 4.31 0.03
N ASN A 114 -1.22 3.14 0.20
CA ASN A 114 -1.42 2.29 1.37
C ASN A 114 -0.86 2.95 2.62
N LEU A 115 0.32 3.57 2.55
CA LEU A 115 0.91 4.30 3.67
C LEU A 115 0.04 5.49 4.10
N GLY A 116 -0.47 6.27 3.14
CA GLY A 116 -1.37 7.39 3.43
C GLY A 116 -2.64 6.95 4.13
N LEU A 117 -3.28 5.88 3.65
CA LEU A 117 -4.46 5.29 4.29
C LEU A 117 -4.13 4.65 5.65
N GLY A 118 -2.98 4.00 5.78
CA GLY A 118 -2.53 3.39 7.03
C GLY A 118 -2.26 4.41 8.13
N ILE A 119 -1.64 5.55 7.78
CA ILE A 119 -1.46 6.69 8.70
C ILE A 119 -2.81 7.29 9.10
N LEU A 120 -3.74 7.45 8.14
CA LEU A 120 -5.07 7.96 8.42
C LEU A 120 -5.84 7.05 9.38
N ALA A 121 -5.87 5.74 9.09
CA ALA A 121 -6.52 4.74 9.94
C ALA A 121 -5.90 4.73 11.35
N SER A 122 -4.57 4.77 11.44
CA SER A 122 -3.84 4.86 12.71
C SER A 122 -4.22 6.10 13.52
N SER A 123 -4.29 7.26 12.87
CA SER A 123 -4.71 8.52 13.50
C SER A 123 -6.12 8.44 14.06
N ILE A 124 -7.03 7.79 13.34
CA ILE A 124 -8.42 7.56 13.77
C ILE A 124 -8.46 6.61 14.98
N ILE A 125 -7.74 5.49 14.94
CA ILE A 125 -7.66 4.51 16.04
C ILE A 125 -7.18 5.18 17.32
N LEU A 126 -6.07 5.91 17.24
CA LEU A 126 -5.46 6.58 18.40
C LEU A 126 -6.36 7.68 18.96
N LYS A 127 -7.04 8.44 18.08
CA LYS A 127 -8.00 9.47 18.48
C LYS A 127 -9.23 8.89 19.18
N ILE A 128 -9.80 7.80 18.67
CA ILE A 128 -10.95 7.10 19.30
C ILE A 128 -10.58 6.63 20.72
N LYS A 129 -9.33 6.22 20.92
CA LYS A 129 -8.81 5.79 22.22
C LYS A 129 -8.31 6.92 23.11
N ASN A 130 -8.51 8.18 22.72
CA ASN A 130 -8.04 9.36 23.46
C ASN A 130 -6.54 9.28 23.81
N ILE A 131 -5.73 8.66 22.95
CA ILE A 131 -4.28 8.63 23.13
C ILE A 131 -3.76 9.98 22.65
N GLU A 132 -3.44 10.84 23.61
CA GLU A 132 -2.85 12.16 23.35
C GLU A 132 -1.40 11.99 22.93
N LEU A 133 -1.17 11.98 21.62
CA LEU A 133 0.15 12.25 21.05
C LEU A 133 0.18 13.74 20.70
N GLU A 134 1.14 14.48 21.27
CA GLU A 134 1.33 15.93 21.05
C GLU A 134 1.39 16.30 19.56
N TYR A 135 1.76 15.34 18.71
CA TYR A 135 1.95 15.49 17.27
C TYR A 135 0.95 14.71 16.41
N LEU A 136 -0.18 14.23 16.97
CA LEU A 136 -1.19 13.50 16.19
C LEU A 136 -1.74 14.33 15.03
N TRP A 137 -1.79 15.66 15.19
CA TRP A 137 -2.19 16.58 14.14
C TRP A 137 -1.24 16.59 12.93
N VAL A 138 0.04 16.19 13.09
CA VAL A 138 1.04 16.07 12.01
C VAL A 138 0.77 14.86 11.12
N LEU A 139 0.05 13.85 11.63
CA LEU A 139 -0.26 12.64 10.86
C LEU A 139 -1.27 12.89 9.72
N TYR A 140 -2.20 13.83 9.89
CA TYR A 140 -3.16 14.20 8.85
C TYR A 140 -2.51 14.83 7.61
N PRO A 141 -1.66 15.88 7.70
CA PRO A 141 -0.97 16.42 6.54
C PRO A 141 0.00 15.40 5.93
N LEU A 142 0.66 14.57 6.74
CA LEU A 142 1.52 13.49 6.23
C LEU A 142 0.71 12.47 5.40
N SER A 143 -0.45 12.04 5.91
CA SER A 143 -1.38 11.18 5.18
C SER A 143 -1.81 11.82 3.85
N ALA A 144 -2.17 13.10 3.87
CA ALA A 144 -2.56 13.83 2.67
C ALA A 144 -1.43 13.90 1.65
N ILE A 145 -0.19 14.17 2.07
CA ILE A 145 1.00 14.18 1.20
C ILE A 145 1.17 12.80 0.55
N CYS A 146 1.10 11.71 1.33
CA CYS A 146 1.20 10.36 0.79
C CYS A 146 0.11 10.06 -0.25
N ILE A 147 -1.15 10.43 0.03
CA ILE A 147 -2.27 10.23 -0.91
C ILE A 147 -2.05 11.03 -2.21
N LEU A 148 -1.59 12.28 -2.11
CA LEU A 148 -1.26 13.10 -3.28
C LEU A 148 -0.10 12.51 -4.10
N SER A 149 0.95 12.04 -3.43
CA SER A 149 2.06 11.32 -4.07
C SER A 149 1.60 10.04 -4.78
N ALA A 150 0.65 9.31 -4.20
CA ALA A 150 0.03 8.16 -4.84
C ALA A 150 -0.69 8.55 -6.14
N ILE A 151 -1.45 9.63 -6.13
CA ILE A 151 -2.14 10.11 -7.34
C ILE A 151 -1.13 10.51 -8.42
N PHE A 152 -0.07 11.22 -8.05
CA PHE A 152 0.98 11.66 -8.98
C PHE A 152 1.71 10.47 -9.63
N THR A 153 2.13 9.51 -8.81
CA THR A 153 2.83 8.29 -9.29
C THR A 153 1.93 7.42 -10.17
N LEU A 154 0.63 7.32 -9.90
CA LEU A 154 -0.32 6.64 -10.79
C LEU A 154 -0.39 7.32 -12.16
N ARG A 155 -0.49 8.64 -12.20
CA ARG A 155 -0.48 9.41 -13.46
C ARG A 155 0.79 9.18 -14.25
N THR A 156 1.95 9.23 -13.58
CA THR A 156 3.25 8.96 -14.21
C THR A 156 3.33 7.55 -14.77
N THR A 157 2.84 6.56 -14.01
CA THR A 157 2.75 5.15 -14.46
C THR A 157 1.97 5.06 -15.76
N ILE A 158 0.78 5.65 -15.81
CA ILE A 158 -0.11 5.59 -16.98
C ILE A 158 0.49 6.33 -18.17
N ASN A 159 1.09 7.50 -17.96
CA ASN A 159 1.74 8.25 -19.02
C ASN A 159 2.91 7.47 -19.64
N ASN A 160 3.71 6.78 -18.81
CA ASN A 160 4.80 5.94 -19.28
C ASN A 160 4.31 4.71 -20.04
N LEU A 161 3.23 4.08 -19.58
CA LEU A 161 2.57 3.00 -20.29
C LEU A 161 2.04 3.47 -21.65
N LYS A 162 1.28 4.57 -21.69
CA LYS A 162 0.77 5.14 -22.95
C LYS A 162 1.90 5.44 -23.92
N LYS A 163 2.95 6.16 -23.50
CA LYS A 163 4.09 6.50 -24.37
C LYS A 163 4.71 5.29 -25.08
N ARG A 164 4.72 4.12 -24.42
CA ARG A 164 5.30 2.89 -24.97
C ARG A 164 4.29 2.09 -25.78
N PHE A 165 3.06 1.96 -25.30
CA PHE A 165 2.07 0.99 -25.80
C PHE A 165 0.94 1.62 -26.64
N SER A 166 0.81 2.94 -26.67
CA SER A 166 -0.20 3.64 -27.50
C SER A 166 0.34 4.04 -28.89
N LYS A 167 1.38 3.36 -29.39
CA LYS A 167 1.98 3.60 -30.71
C LYS A 167 1.55 2.61 -31.80
N GLU A 168 0.46 1.87 -31.58
CA GLU A 168 -0.16 1.02 -32.60
C GLU A 168 -1.59 1.49 -32.86
N GLU A 169 -1.74 2.63 -33.54
CA GLU A 169 -2.88 2.91 -34.42
C GLU A 169 -2.33 3.38 -35.77
#